data_AF-C4XKN8-F1
#
_entry.id   AF-C4XKN8-F1
#
_cell.length_a   1.000
_cell.length_b   1.000
_cell.length_c   1.000
_cell.angle_alpha   90.00
_cell.angle_beta   90.00
_cell.angle_gamma   90.00
#
_symmetry.space_group_name_H-M   'P 1'
#
loop_
_entity.id
_entity.type
_entity.pdbx_description
1 polymer ?
#
loop_
_entity_poly.entity_id
_entity_poly.type
_entity_poly.pdbx_seq_one_letter_code
_entity_poly.pdbx_strand_id
1 'polypeptide(L)'
;MSIKKCLWDQSHEFEDEGDAYRKLCPTCYHNIFIDIFKNITKWDDFIDKIEEAKSAFKFVSALDKFYKNNIMKLASTKNDEEEAERHCLICDGKYKVTPADHYRYLCGSCAHKYYFPLKLSRSSKEIKDLILDLKKVFNTTEQLMEKLIEIAKES
;
A
#
# COMPACT_ATOMS: atom_id res chain seq x y z
N MET A 1 45.14 2.58 -20.95
CA MET A 1 43.87 2.33 -20.21
C MET A 1 43.12 1.25 -20.97
N SER A 2 42.62 0.22 -20.30
CA SER A 2 41.88 -0.88 -20.94
C SER A 2 40.39 -0.61 -20.77
N ILE A 3 39.62 -0.67 -21.87
CA ILE A 3 38.17 -0.55 -21.84
C ILE A 3 37.59 -1.95 -21.57
N LYS A 4 36.75 -2.07 -20.55
CA LYS A 4 36.08 -3.32 -20.18
C LYS A 4 34.58 -3.22 -20.42
N LYS A 5 33.96 -4.36 -20.76
CA LYS A 5 32.50 -4.50 -20.82
C LYS A 5 31.94 -4.79 -19.44
N CYS A 6 30.81 -4.17 -19.11
CA CYS A 6 30.10 -4.42 -17.87
C CYS A 6 29.48 -5.83 -17.88
N LEU A 7 29.66 -6.57 -16.78
CA LEU A 7 29.04 -7.90 -16.67
C LEU A 7 27.52 -7.84 -16.56
N TRP A 8 26.94 -6.73 -16.07
CA TRP A 8 25.48 -6.59 -15.98
C TRP A 8 24.84 -6.31 -17.34
N ASP A 9 25.43 -5.40 -18.12
CA ASP A 9 24.96 -5.00 -19.45
C ASP A 9 26.16 -4.92 -20.40
N GLN A 10 26.21 -5.84 -21.38
CA GLN A 10 27.32 -5.92 -22.33
C GLN A 10 27.40 -4.75 -23.32
N SER A 11 26.37 -3.90 -23.38
CA SER A 11 26.40 -2.64 -24.14
C SER A 11 27.12 -1.52 -23.39
N HIS A 12 27.32 -1.66 -22.07
CA HIS A 12 28.06 -0.69 -21.28
C HIS A 12 29.55 -1.00 -21.31
N GLU A 13 30.34 0.02 -21.64
CA GLU A 13 31.80 -0.01 -21.60
C GLU A 13 32.31 1.01 -20.59
N PHE A 14 33.38 0.69 -19.87
CA PHE A 14 33.98 1.58 -18.88
C PHE A 14 35.49 1.41 -18.83
N GLU A 15 36.19 2.46 -18.43
CA GLU A 15 37.64 2.46 -18.30
C GLU A 15 38.05 1.72 -17.01
N ASP A 16 39.00 0.80 -17.16
CA ASP A 16 39.64 0.15 -16.02
C ASP A 16 40.68 1.09 -15.40
N GLU A 17 40.28 1.79 -14.33
CA GLU A 17 41.13 2.70 -13.54
C GLU A 17 42.18 1.95 -12.68
N GLY A 18 42.39 0.64 -12.88
CA GLY A 18 43.35 -0.17 -12.14
C GLY A 18 42.73 -1.00 -11.02
N ASP A 19 41.43 -0.82 -10.76
CA ASP A 19 40.63 -1.69 -9.90
C ASP A 19 40.23 -2.93 -10.69
N ALA A 20 41.13 -3.91 -10.82
CA ALA A 20 40.89 -5.18 -11.52
C ALA A 20 39.63 -5.94 -11.04
N TYR A 21 39.09 -5.57 -9.88
CA TYR A 21 37.88 -6.10 -9.26
C TYR A 21 36.57 -5.46 -9.75
N ARG A 22 36.61 -4.31 -10.46
CA ARG A 22 35.40 -3.69 -11.02
C ARG A 22 34.94 -4.50 -12.22
N LYS A 23 33.95 -5.36 -11.97
CA LYS A 23 33.26 -6.17 -12.98
C LYS A 23 31.98 -5.49 -13.51
N LEU A 24 31.57 -4.38 -12.90
CA LEU A 24 30.44 -3.56 -13.32
C LEU A 24 30.92 -2.15 -13.68
N CYS A 25 30.24 -1.50 -14.63
CA CYS A 25 30.39 -0.06 -14.82
C CYS A 25 29.85 0.70 -13.59
N PRO A 26 30.29 1.94 -13.33
CA PRO A 26 29.86 2.71 -12.16
C PRO A 26 28.33 2.82 -12.02
N THR A 27 27.63 3.00 -13.14
CA THR A 27 26.16 3.09 -13.17
C THR A 27 25.50 1.80 -12.70
N CYS A 28 25.93 0.65 -13.21
CA CYS A 28 25.37 -0.64 -12.81
C CYS A 28 25.76 -0.99 -11.37
N TYR A 29 26.96 -0.63 -10.93
CA TYR A 29 27.36 -0.84 -9.54
C TYR A 29 26.43 -0.13 -8.56
N HIS A 30 26.13 1.16 -8.79
CA HIS A 30 25.24 1.91 -7.90
C HIS A 30 23.78 1.47 -8.06
N ASN A 31 23.22 1.57 -9.26
CA ASN A 31 21.78 1.41 -9.46
C ASN A 31 21.29 -0.03 -9.31
N ILE A 32 22.18 -1.02 -9.48
CA ILE A 32 21.81 -2.44 -9.36
C ILE A 32 22.36 -2.98 -8.05
N PHE A 33 23.68 -3.00 -7.88
CA PHE A 33 24.24 -3.66 -6.71
C PHE A 33 23.94 -2.87 -5.43
N ILE A 34 24.31 -1.59 -5.35
CA ILE A 34 24.11 -0.79 -4.13
C ILE A 34 22.63 -0.63 -3.79
N ASP A 35 21.81 -0.23 -4.75
CA ASP A 35 20.41 0.13 -4.48
C ASP A 35 19.49 -1.08 -4.29
N ILE A 36 19.80 -2.21 -4.92
CA ILE A 36 18.88 -3.35 -4.99
C ILE A 36 19.43 -4.57 -4.25
N PHE A 37 20.69 -4.95 -4.50
CA PHE A 37 21.23 -6.23 -4.04
C PHE A 37 22.11 -6.15 -2.79
N LYS A 38 22.60 -4.97 -2.39
CA LYS A 38 23.56 -4.80 -1.27
C LYS A 38 23.03 -5.32 0.06
N ASN A 39 21.72 -5.19 0.30
CA ASN A 39 21.08 -5.68 1.52
C ASN A 39 20.65 -7.16 1.40
N ILE A 40 20.80 -7.77 0.24
CA ILE A 40 20.37 -9.15 -0.07
C ILE A 40 21.57 -10.09 -0.10
N THR A 41 22.69 -9.65 -0.69
CA THR A 41 23.88 -10.47 -0.90
C THR A 41 25.16 -9.64 -0.83
N LYS A 42 26.27 -10.30 -0.49
CA LYS A 42 27.60 -9.67 -0.51
C LYS A 42 28.08 -9.49 -1.96
N TRP A 43 29.05 -8.60 -2.14
CA TRP A 43 29.58 -8.25 -3.47
C TRP A 43 30.16 -9.46 -4.21
N ASP A 44 30.99 -10.26 -3.56
CA ASP A 44 31.63 -11.41 -4.19
C ASP A 44 30.59 -12.47 -4.61
N ASP A 45 29.64 -12.76 -3.70
CA ASP A 45 28.52 -13.68 -3.97
C ASP A 45 27.61 -13.18 -5.10
N PHE A 46 27.36 -11.87 -5.17
CA PHE A 46 26.58 -11.24 -6.25
C PHE A 46 27.26 -11.40 -7.61
N ILE A 47 28.57 -11.17 -7.65
CA ILE A 47 29.37 -11.27 -8.85
C ILE A 47 29.45 -12.72 -9.34
N ASP A 48 29.64 -13.67 -8.42
CA ASP A 48 29.74 -15.10 -8.76
C ASP A 48 28.40 -15.66 -9.26
N LYS A 49 27.28 -15.10 -8.78
CA LYS A 49 25.91 -15.49 -9.17
C LYS A 49 25.19 -14.46 -10.04
N ILE A 50 25.94 -13.68 -10.82
CA ILE A 50 25.37 -12.53 -11.53
C ILE A 50 24.27 -12.90 -12.54
N GLU A 51 24.32 -14.08 -13.16
CA GLU A 51 23.27 -14.55 -14.08
C GLU A 51 21.97 -14.93 -13.36
N GLU A 52 22.07 -15.48 -12.14
CA GLU A 52 20.91 -15.71 -11.27
C GLU A 52 20.32 -14.37 -10.81
N ALA A 53 21.18 -13.41 -10.44
CA ALA A 53 20.76 -12.06 -10.05
C ALA A 53 20.07 -11.32 -11.20
N LYS A 54 20.57 -11.44 -12.44
CA LYS A 54 19.90 -10.90 -13.65
C LYS A 54 18.54 -11.55 -13.87
N SER A 55 18.45 -12.87 -13.72
CA SER A 55 17.19 -13.60 -13.86
C SER A 55 16.18 -13.12 -12.81
N ALA A 56 16.57 -13.09 -11.54
CA ALA A 56 15.75 -12.59 -10.44
C ALA A 56 15.33 -11.13 -10.67
N PHE A 57 16.25 -10.27 -11.12
CA PHE A 57 15.96 -8.88 -11.43
C PHE A 57 14.97 -8.72 -12.59
N LYS A 58 15.04 -9.56 -13.64
CA LYS A 58 14.05 -9.57 -14.72
C LYS A 58 12.66 -9.95 -14.22
N PHE A 59 12.56 -10.96 -13.35
CA PHE A 59 11.29 -11.34 -12.72
C PHE A 59 10.72 -10.23 -11.83
N VAL A 60 11.55 -9.64 -10.97
CA VAL A 60 11.14 -8.54 -10.09
C VAL A 60 10.80 -7.28 -10.89
N SER A 61 11.55 -6.96 -11.94
CA SER A 61 11.25 -5.80 -12.81
C SER A 61 10.00 -6.03 -13.65
N ALA A 62 9.74 -7.26 -14.09
CA ALA A 62 8.50 -7.61 -14.79
C ALA A 62 7.29 -7.51 -13.83
N LEU A 63 7.45 -7.93 -12.57
CA LEU A 63 6.45 -7.76 -11.53
C LEU A 63 6.26 -6.29 -11.17
N ASP A 64 7.33 -5.52 -10.93
CA ASP A 64 7.27 -4.09 -10.62
C ASP A 64 6.66 -3.30 -11.78
N LYS A 65 6.96 -3.64 -13.04
CA LYS A 65 6.32 -3.05 -14.22
C LYS A 65 4.85 -3.46 -14.34
N PHE A 66 4.50 -4.71 -14.02
CA PHE A 66 3.12 -5.18 -13.99
C PHE A 66 2.32 -4.46 -12.88
N TYR A 67 2.86 -4.35 -11.66
CA TYR A 67 2.25 -3.64 -10.55
C TYR A 67 2.19 -2.14 -10.80
N LYS A 68 3.26 -1.49 -11.27
CA LYS A 68 3.25 -0.06 -11.62
C LYS A 68 2.26 0.24 -12.74
N ASN A 69 2.16 -0.58 -13.79
CA ASN A 69 1.18 -0.36 -14.85
C ASN A 69 -0.27 -0.58 -14.38
N ASN A 70 -0.51 -1.54 -13.49
CA ASN A 70 -1.84 -1.76 -12.92
C ASN A 70 -2.20 -0.70 -11.85
N ILE A 71 -1.23 -0.22 -11.07
CA ILE A 71 -1.39 0.90 -10.13
C ILE A 71 -1.58 2.21 -10.88
N MET A 72 -0.86 2.45 -11.99
CA MET A 72 -1.12 3.61 -12.86
C MET A 72 -2.51 3.53 -13.47
N LYS A 73 -2.98 2.37 -13.94
CA LYS A 73 -4.37 2.22 -14.43
C LYS A 73 -5.41 2.47 -13.33
N LEU A 74 -5.13 2.07 -12.09
CA LEU A 74 -5.96 2.36 -10.90
C LEU A 74 -5.88 3.84 -10.47
N ALA A 75 -4.76 4.51 -10.71
CA ALA A 75 -4.57 5.93 -10.40
C ALA A 75 -5.17 6.85 -11.48
N SER A 76 -5.14 6.42 -12.75
CA SER A 76 -5.76 7.09 -13.90
C SER A 76 -7.29 6.91 -13.96
N THR A 77 -7.88 6.10 -13.08
CA THR A 77 -9.34 5.98 -12.89
C THR A 77 -9.88 6.88 -11.77
N LYS A 78 -9.05 7.77 -11.19
CA LYS A 78 -9.53 8.84 -10.29
C LYS A 78 -9.53 10.18 -11.02
N ASN A 79 -10.66 10.88 -10.88
CA ASN A 79 -11.09 12.17 -11.47
C ASN A 79 -11.96 11.91 -12.71
N ASP A 80 -13.31 11.87 -12.63
CA ASP A 80 -14.21 12.83 -11.99
C ASP A 80 -15.46 12.16 -11.36
N GLU A 81 -15.32 11.55 -10.18
CA GLU A 81 -16.51 11.20 -9.38
C GLU A 81 -16.62 12.18 -8.23
N GLU A 82 -17.59 13.09 -8.34
CA GLU A 82 -17.90 14.13 -7.37
C GLU A 82 -18.01 13.57 -5.95
N GLU A 83 -17.45 14.29 -4.97
CA GLU A 83 -17.60 13.98 -3.55
C GLU A 83 -19.10 13.87 -3.20
N ALA A 84 -19.58 12.65 -2.93
CA ALA A 84 -20.96 12.45 -2.55
C ALA A 84 -21.16 12.85 -1.08
N GLU A 85 -22.07 13.80 -0.83
CA GLU A 85 -22.52 14.13 0.52
C GLU A 85 -23.39 12.98 1.07
N ARG A 86 -23.01 12.45 2.24
CA ARG A 86 -23.75 11.39 2.95
C ARG A 86 -24.10 11.80 4.36
N HIS A 87 -25.12 11.15 4.92
CA HIS A 87 -25.50 11.32 6.33
C HIS A 87 -24.94 10.17 7.17
N CYS A 88 -24.42 10.49 8.35
CA CYS A 88 -23.90 9.51 9.29
C CYS A 88 -25.06 8.72 9.92
N LEU A 89 -25.01 7.39 9.89
CA LEU A 89 -26.08 6.58 10.50
C LEU A 89 -26.24 6.77 12.01
N ILE A 90 -25.25 7.31 12.73
CA ILE A 90 -25.35 7.54 14.18
C ILE A 90 -25.78 8.97 14.47
N CYS A 91 -25.00 9.97 14.06
CA CYS A 91 -25.26 11.36 14.43
C CYS A 91 -26.09 12.15 13.43
N ASP A 92 -26.50 11.53 12.31
CA ASP A 92 -27.20 12.15 11.19
C ASP A 92 -26.48 13.35 10.55
N GLY A 93 -25.24 13.63 10.98
CA GLY A 93 -24.38 14.67 10.42
C GLY A 93 -23.98 14.36 8.99
N LYS A 94 -24.00 15.39 8.16
CA LYS A 94 -23.53 15.34 6.78
C LYS A 94 -22.00 15.27 6.72
N TYR A 95 -21.47 14.43 5.84
CA TYR A 95 -20.03 14.32 5.59
C TYR A 95 -19.77 13.96 4.13
N LYS A 96 -18.63 14.40 3.63
CA LYS A 96 -18.16 14.11 2.28
C LYS A 96 -17.47 12.76 2.24
N VAL A 97 -17.76 11.97 1.22
CA VAL A 97 -17.20 10.64 1.05
C VAL A 97 -16.48 10.57 -0.28
N THR A 98 -15.22 10.14 -0.25
CA THR A 98 -14.48 9.86 -1.48
C THR A 98 -15.02 8.57 -2.12
N PRO A 99 -14.92 8.37 -3.44
CA PRO A 99 -15.35 7.12 -4.09
C PRO A 99 -14.71 5.87 -3.47
N ALA A 100 -13.47 5.99 -2.97
CA ALA A 100 -12.76 4.92 -2.26
C ALA A 100 -13.37 4.59 -0.89
N ASP A 101 -14.17 5.48 -0.31
CA ASP A 101 -14.77 5.37 1.01
C ASP A 101 -16.31 5.19 0.95
N HIS A 102 -16.90 4.96 -0.23
CA HIS A 102 -18.36 4.89 -0.43
C HIS A 102 -19.07 3.81 0.43
N TYR A 103 -18.34 2.90 1.07
CA TYR A 103 -18.87 1.91 2.01
C TYR A 103 -18.95 2.42 3.45
N ARG A 104 -18.35 3.59 3.77
CA ARG A 104 -18.52 4.24 5.06
C ARG A 104 -19.96 4.74 5.18
N TYR A 105 -20.61 4.25 6.22
CA TYR A 105 -21.95 4.65 6.65
C TYR A 105 -21.92 5.55 7.89
N LEU A 106 -20.72 5.84 8.42
CA LEU A 106 -20.47 6.72 9.56
C LEU A 106 -19.48 7.82 9.17
N CYS A 107 -19.66 9.01 9.73
CA CYS A 107 -18.63 10.04 9.69
C CYS A 107 -17.39 9.58 10.46
N GLY A 108 -16.22 10.18 10.16
CA GLY A 108 -14.94 9.77 10.76
C GLY A 108 -14.95 9.76 12.30
N SER A 109 -15.61 10.73 12.92
CA SER A 109 -15.74 10.79 14.39
C SER A 109 -16.54 9.61 14.96
N CYS A 110 -17.72 9.34 14.40
CA CYS A 110 -18.55 8.20 14.84
C CYS A 110 -17.89 6.85 14.52
N ALA A 111 -17.19 6.76 13.39
CA ALA A 111 -16.45 5.56 13.03
C ALA A 111 -15.35 5.26 14.06
N HIS A 112 -14.59 6.28 14.46
CA HIS A 112 -13.51 6.10 15.42
C HIS A 112 -14.02 5.69 16.80
N LYS A 113 -15.10 6.32 17.26
CA LYS A 113 -15.62 6.14 18.61
C LYS A 113 -16.47 4.88 18.78
N TYR A 114 -17.24 4.48 17.77
CA TYR A 114 -18.25 3.43 17.90
C TYR A 114 -17.99 2.23 16.98
N TYR A 115 -17.46 2.43 15.77
CA TYR A 115 -17.25 1.33 14.83
C TYR A 115 -15.96 0.55 15.08
N PHE A 116 -14.81 1.22 15.23
CA PHE A 116 -13.54 0.50 15.39
C PHE A 116 -13.48 -0.39 16.64
N PRO A 117 -14.03 0.01 17.81
CA PRO A 117 -14.10 -0.88 18.96
C PRO A 117 -14.91 -2.15 18.67
N LEU A 118 -16.09 -2.01 18.05
CA LEU A 118 -16.95 -3.16 17.70
C LEU A 118 -16.36 -4.03 16.59
N LYS A 119 -15.47 -3.46 15.75
CA LYS A 119 -14.83 -4.16 14.63
C LYS A 119 -13.85 -5.23 15.08
N LEU A 120 -13.42 -5.20 16.34
CA LEU A 120 -12.58 -6.24 16.93
C LEU A 120 -13.32 -7.59 17.03
N SER A 121 -14.64 -7.57 17.22
CA SER A 121 -15.44 -8.77 17.48
C SER A 121 -16.58 -9.00 16.46
N ARG A 122 -16.90 -8.02 15.60
CA ARG A 122 -18.04 -8.08 14.66
C ARG A 122 -17.64 -7.70 13.23
N SER A 123 -18.30 -8.29 12.25
CA SER A 123 -18.19 -7.91 10.85
C SER A 123 -18.83 -6.53 10.58
N SER A 124 -18.48 -5.91 9.45
CA SER A 124 -19.00 -4.58 9.12
C SER A 124 -20.51 -4.59 8.83
N LYS A 125 -21.05 -5.74 8.42
CA LYS A 125 -22.48 -5.94 8.21
C LYS A 125 -23.22 -6.04 9.55
N GLU A 126 -22.71 -6.85 10.47
CA GLU A 126 -23.29 -6.99 11.83
C GLU A 126 -23.31 -5.66 12.58
N ILE A 127 -22.24 -4.87 12.49
CA ILE A 127 -22.20 -3.54 13.13
C ILE A 127 -23.24 -2.59 12.51
N LYS A 128 -23.41 -2.63 11.19
CA LYS A 128 -24.42 -1.80 10.51
C LYS A 128 -25.83 -2.19 10.94
N ASP A 129 -26.13 -3.50 10.94
CA ASP A 129 -27.44 -4.03 11.30
C ASP A 129 -27.75 -3.70 12.77
N LEU A 130 -26.77 -3.85 13.68
CA LEU A 130 -26.86 -3.43 15.07
C LEU A 130 -27.23 -1.95 15.22
N ILE A 131 -26.52 -1.04 14.52
CA ILE A 131 -26.80 0.41 14.60
C ILE A 131 -28.23 0.70 14.12
N LEU A 132 -28.67 0.09 13.02
CA LEU A 132 -30.01 0.28 12.48
C LEU A 132 -31.09 -0.26 13.42
N ASP A 133 -30.86 -1.39 14.06
CA ASP A 133 -31.82 -1.97 15.00
C ASP A 133 -31.91 -1.14 16.29
N LEU A 134 -30.78 -0.68 16.83
CA LEU A 134 -30.78 0.21 17.98
C LEU A 134 -31.47 1.55 17.66
N LYS A 135 -31.33 2.08 16.42
CA LYS A 135 -32.05 3.28 15.98
C LYS A 135 -33.58 3.13 15.95
N LYS A 136 -34.11 1.91 15.82
CA LYS A 136 -35.56 1.66 15.91
C LYS A 136 -36.06 1.70 17.34
N VAL A 137 -35.17 1.42 18.31
CA VAL A 137 -35.50 1.29 19.74
C VAL A 137 -35.29 2.60 20.48
N PHE A 138 -34.25 3.36 20.13
CA PHE A 138 -33.89 4.60 20.81
C PHE A 138 -34.41 5.83 20.08
N ASN A 139 -35.06 6.72 20.85
CA ASN A 139 -35.67 7.93 20.32
C ASN A 139 -34.69 9.09 20.18
N THR A 140 -33.48 8.96 20.74
CA THR A 140 -32.44 9.98 20.69
C THR A 140 -31.10 9.40 20.28
N THR A 141 -30.33 10.21 19.58
CA THR A 141 -28.94 9.92 19.19
C THR A 141 -28.05 9.64 20.41
N GLU A 142 -28.29 10.33 21.53
CA GLU A 142 -27.53 10.17 22.76
C GLU A 142 -27.71 8.77 23.38
N GLN A 143 -28.96 8.30 23.48
CA GLN A 143 -29.27 6.95 23.98
C GLN A 143 -28.66 5.86 23.09
N LEU A 144 -28.71 6.04 21.77
CA LEU A 144 -28.05 5.15 20.81
C LEU A 144 -26.54 5.10 21.05
N MET A 145 -25.90 6.26 21.20
CA MET A 145 -24.45 6.38 21.40
C MET A 145 -24.00 5.73 22.72
N GLU A 146 -24.75 5.94 23.81
CA GLU A 146 -24.47 5.32 25.11
C GLU A 146 -24.53 3.80 25.01
N LYS A 147 -25.57 3.25 24.37
CA LYS A 147 -25.70 1.80 24.23
C LYS A 147 -24.61 1.18 23.37
N LEU A 148 -24.19 1.85 22.30
CA LEU A 148 -23.07 1.40 21.46
C LEU A 148 -21.75 1.34 22.23
N ILE A 149 -21.51 2.30 23.14
CA ILE A 149 -20.32 2.28 24.01
C ILE A 149 -20.38 1.11 24.99
N GLU A 150 -21.54 0.84 25.59
CA GLU A 150 -21.73 -0.27 26.51
C GLU A 150 -21.43 -1.61 25.83
N ILE A 151 -22.05 -1.86 24.66
CA ILE A 151 -21.84 -3.08 23.88
C ILE A 151 -20.37 -3.25 23.47
N ALA A 152 -19.67 -2.15 23.15
CA ALA A 152 -18.26 -2.17 22.80
C ALA A 152 -17.34 -2.50 23.99
N LYS A 153 -17.76 -2.24 25.24
CA LYS A 153 -17.02 -2.58 26.46
C LYS A 153 -17.25 -4.01 26.93
N GLU A 154 -18.38 -4.61 26.57
CA GLU A 154 -18.74 -6.00 26.88
C GLU A 154 -18.16 -7.02 25.89
N SER A 155 -17.55 -6.55 24.80
CA SER A 155 -16.96 -7.37 23.73
C SER A 155 -15.46 -7.51 23.87
#